data_AF-A0A3M7CM30-F1
#
_entry.id   AF-A0A3M7CM30-F1
#
_cell.length_a   1.000
_cell.length_b   1.000
_cell.length_c   1.000
_cell.angle_alpha   90.00
_cell.angle_beta   90.00
_cell.angle_gamma   90.00
#
_symmetry.space_group_name_H-M   'P 1'
#
loop_
_entity.id
_entity.type
_entity.pdbx_description
1 polymer ?
#
loop_
_entity_poly.entity_id
_entity_poly.type
_entity_poly.pdbx_seq_one_letter_code
_entity_poly.pdbx_strand_id
1 'polypeptide(L)'
;MSKLSEPLKAFINAAHARPNTTPAPRHIGSVYEKVAQDASAKSVGMPAWLTASTAATMTMNSPRSMLELYGLATSPTQAQGQNNGVWAAELMREVGLKCIGLNGVPRTINTLGEFYNGLPPDIQTELKKRQPRRHLSQSHIDTTLHRGNALWESIYRPFSDKLTQKLAQSHPDLPVFIIEGEYGALFSDPAYPGGNNDPNRPNVGRVLMSILAVAVLRAQTGVGPQVVSHLFGLRKAYEDGTAEAEPEVQGGKWLASNEGSYWLLEQVDRIVEAIGDGKGSSFAPGMEKAKL
;
A
#
# COMPACT_ATOMS: atom_id res chain seq x y z
N MET A 1 2.00 3.92 38.53
CA MET A 1 1.45 3.36 37.28
C MET A 1 0.17 2.60 37.61
N SER A 2 -0.96 2.98 37.00
CA SER A 2 -2.20 2.19 37.10
C SER A 2 -2.00 0.82 36.45
N LYS A 3 -2.35 -0.27 37.15
CA LYS A 3 -2.34 -1.63 36.58
C LYS A 3 -3.74 -1.98 36.10
N LEU A 4 -3.85 -2.59 34.91
CA LEU A 4 -5.10 -3.20 34.46
C LEU A 4 -5.42 -4.40 35.35
N SER A 5 -6.70 -4.58 35.70
CA SER A 5 -7.15 -5.79 36.41
C SER A 5 -7.07 -7.00 35.48
N GLU A 6 -6.91 -8.20 36.05
CA GLU A 6 -6.89 -9.45 35.26
C GLU A 6 -8.17 -9.67 34.42
N PRO A 7 -9.40 -9.40 34.93
CA PRO A 7 -10.60 -9.50 34.10
C PRO A 7 -10.58 -8.57 32.89
N LEU A 8 -10.05 -7.35 33.02
CA LEU A 8 -9.94 -6.42 31.91
C LEU A 8 -8.90 -6.89 30.88
N LYS A 9 -7.75 -7.41 31.32
CA LYS A 9 -6.77 -8.01 30.41
C LYS A 9 -7.36 -9.21 29.67
N ALA A 10 -8.10 -10.07 30.36
CA ALA A 10 -8.77 -11.22 29.74
C ALA A 10 -9.80 -10.78 28.69
N PHE A 11 -10.56 -9.72 28.97
CA PHE A 11 -11.55 -9.19 28.04
C PHE A 11 -10.93 -8.57 26.78
N ILE A 12 -9.87 -7.75 26.94
CA ILE A 12 -9.11 -7.20 25.81
C ILE A 12 -8.57 -8.31 24.91
N ASN A 13 -8.13 -9.42 25.51
CA ASN A 13 -7.54 -10.55 24.78
C ASN A 13 -8.55 -11.65 24.41
N ALA A 14 -9.85 -11.38 24.53
CA ALA A 14 -10.88 -12.36 24.22
C ALA A 14 -10.81 -12.78 22.74
N ALA A 15 -11.03 -14.07 22.46
CA ALA A 15 -10.88 -14.61 21.11
C ALA A 15 -11.76 -13.92 20.06
N HIS A 16 -12.98 -13.50 20.44
CA HIS A 16 -13.91 -12.80 19.56
C HIS A 16 -13.45 -11.37 19.21
N ALA A 17 -12.61 -10.75 20.05
CA ALA A 17 -12.05 -9.42 19.79
C ALA A 17 -10.90 -9.45 18.77
N ARG A 18 -10.36 -10.64 18.46
CA ARG A 18 -9.25 -10.86 17.51
C ARG A 18 -8.09 -9.87 17.76
N PRO A 19 -7.49 -9.87 18.96
CA PRO A 19 -6.53 -8.84 19.38
C PRO A 19 -5.17 -8.90 18.67
N ASN A 20 -4.87 -10.02 18.00
CA ASN A 20 -3.57 -10.31 17.42
C ASN A 20 -3.55 -10.08 15.90
N THR A 21 -2.34 -10.07 15.33
CA THR A 21 -2.13 -10.10 13.89
C THR A 21 -2.65 -11.39 13.27
N THR A 22 -2.98 -11.34 11.97
CA THR A 22 -3.46 -12.51 11.23
C THR A 22 -2.26 -13.40 10.88
N PRO A 23 -2.24 -14.68 11.29
CA PRO A 23 -1.11 -15.57 11.01
C PRO A 23 -0.94 -15.79 9.50
N ALA A 24 0.28 -16.10 9.07
CA ALA A 24 0.51 -16.52 7.69
C ALA A 24 -0.06 -17.91 7.43
N PRO A 25 -0.92 -18.11 6.43
CA PRO A 25 -1.35 -19.44 6.06
C PRO A 25 -0.19 -20.16 5.37
N ARG A 26 -0.09 -21.49 5.55
CA ARG A 26 1.04 -22.31 5.05
C ARG A 26 1.26 -22.20 3.53
N HIS A 27 0.21 -21.87 2.79
CA HIS A 27 0.22 -21.79 1.32
C HIS A 27 0.39 -20.37 0.79
N ILE A 28 0.66 -19.35 1.64
CA ILE A 28 0.74 -17.96 1.15
C ILE A 28 1.89 -17.75 0.17
N GLY A 29 3.02 -18.47 0.36
CA GLY A 29 4.15 -18.41 -0.56
C GLY A 29 3.76 -18.78 -2.00
N SER A 30 3.02 -19.89 -2.18
CA SER A 30 2.58 -20.32 -3.51
C SER A 30 1.55 -19.37 -4.14
N VAL A 31 0.75 -18.68 -3.33
CA VAL A 31 -0.16 -17.63 -3.80
C VAL A 31 0.64 -16.46 -4.37
N TYR A 32 1.65 -15.97 -3.66
CA TYR A 32 2.50 -14.88 -4.18
C TYR A 32 3.33 -15.31 -5.39
N GLU A 33 3.86 -16.54 -5.40
CA GLU A 33 4.55 -17.09 -6.58
C GLU A 33 3.63 -17.08 -7.80
N LYS A 34 2.36 -17.48 -7.62
CA LYS A 34 1.37 -17.45 -8.71
C LYS A 34 1.09 -16.02 -9.18
N VAL A 35 0.98 -15.06 -8.26
CA VAL A 35 0.85 -13.63 -8.61
C VAL A 35 2.05 -13.16 -9.43
N ALA A 36 3.28 -13.47 -9.01
CA ALA A 36 4.50 -13.08 -9.71
C ALA A 36 4.64 -13.74 -11.10
N GLN A 37 4.26 -15.02 -11.22
CA GLN A 37 4.22 -15.73 -12.50
C GLN A 37 3.20 -15.12 -13.46
N ASP A 38 1.98 -14.87 -12.98
CA ASP A 38 0.92 -14.25 -13.78
C ASP A 38 1.31 -12.83 -14.19
N ALA A 39 1.95 -12.06 -13.29
CA ALA A 39 2.48 -10.73 -13.58
C ALA A 39 3.53 -10.78 -14.68
N SER A 40 4.49 -11.72 -14.60
CA SER A 40 5.51 -11.93 -15.63
C SER A 40 4.88 -12.25 -16.99
N ALA A 41 3.90 -13.15 -17.03
CA ALA A 41 3.18 -13.51 -18.26
C ALA A 41 2.44 -12.32 -18.91
N LYS A 42 2.07 -11.31 -18.10
CA LYS A 42 1.43 -10.06 -18.55
C LYS A 42 2.40 -8.88 -18.65
N SER A 43 3.71 -9.12 -18.55
CA SER A 43 4.75 -8.07 -18.59
C SER A 43 4.56 -6.99 -17.51
N VAL A 44 4.04 -7.36 -16.34
CA VAL A 44 3.94 -6.50 -15.16
C VAL A 44 5.19 -6.67 -14.30
N GLY A 45 5.93 -5.58 -14.13
CA GLY A 45 7.20 -5.58 -13.40
C GLY A 45 7.04 -5.72 -11.89
N MET A 46 8.15 -6.08 -11.23
CA MET A 46 8.21 -6.26 -9.77
C MET A 46 7.67 -5.08 -8.96
N PRO A 47 7.99 -3.80 -9.24
CA PRO A 47 7.46 -2.69 -8.47
C PRO A 47 5.93 -2.68 -8.38
N ALA A 48 5.24 -3.04 -9.47
CA ALA A 48 3.78 -3.01 -9.55
C ALA A 48 3.13 -4.14 -8.74
N TRP A 49 3.50 -5.40 -9.01
CA TRP A 49 2.88 -6.53 -8.30
C TRP A 49 3.30 -6.60 -6.84
N LEU A 50 4.55 -6.21 -6.50
CA LEU A 50 5.01 -6.16 -5.11
C LEU A 50 4.26 -5.09 -4.32
N THR A 51 3.99 -3.93 -4.93
CA THR A 51 3.18 -2.87 -4.30
C THR A 51 1.76 -3.35 -4.00
N ALA A 52 1.08 -3.95 -4.99
CA ALA A 52 -0.28 -4.46 -4.82
C ALA A 52 -0.35 -5.55 -3.74
N SER A 53 0.56 -6.53 -3.79
CA SER A 53 0.62 -7.64 -2.83
C SER A 53 0.93 -7.15 -1.41
N THR A 54 1.85 -6.20 -1.27
CA THR A 54 2.19 -5.60 0.03
C THR A 54 0.99 -4.87 0.62
N ALA A 55 0.32 -4.04 -0.17
CA ALA A 55 -0.87 -3.28 0.24
C ALA A 55 -2.03 -4.18 0.69
N ALA A 56 -2.31 -5.25 -0.05
CA ALA A 56 -3.31 -6.26 0.33
C ALA A 56 -2.92 -6.93 1.67
N THR A 57 -1.66 -7.36 1.81
CA THR A 57 -1.15 -8.05 3.00
C THR A 57 -1.16 -7.17 4.25
N MET A 58 -0.79 -5.89 4.10
CA MET A 58 -0.92 -4.85 5.15
C MET A 58 -2.35 -4.73 5.64
N THR A 59 -3.31 -4.71 4.72
CA THR A 59 -4.73 -4.57 5.04
C THR A 59 -5.26 -5.78 5.80
N MET A 60 -4.74 -6.97 5.47
CA MET A 60 -5.01 -8.21 6.19
C MET A 60 -4.29 -8.31 7.56
N ASN A 61 -3.44 -7.33 7.92
CA ASN A 61 -2.69 -7.28 9.18
C ASN A 61 -1.88 -8.58 9.41
N SER A 62 -1.19 -9.06 8.36
CA SER A 62 -0.47 -10.34 8.34
C SER A 62 1.04 -10.18 8.09
N PRO A 63 1.82 -9.77 9.09
CA PRO A 63 3.26 -9.52 8.94
C PRO A 63 4.09 -10.74 8.56
N ARG A 64 3.76 -11.94 9.05
CA ARG A 64 4.44 -13.17 8.63
C ARG A 64 4.24 -13.45 7.14
N SER A 65 3.05 -13.17 6.61
CA SER A 65 2.79 -13.25 5.16
C SER A 65 3.61 -12.22 4.40
N MET A 66 3.83 -11.04 4.97
CA MET A 66 4.70 -10.02 4.37
C MET A 66 6.17 -10.48 4.31
N LEU A 67 6.66 -11.26 5.28
CA LEU A 67 8.00 -11.84 5.23
C LEU A 67 8.14 -12.90 4.12
N GLU A 68 7.11 -13.74 3.92
CA GLU A 68 7.09 -14.69 2.79
C GLU A 68 7.13 -13.95 1.43
N LEU A 69 6.36 -12.85 1.32
CA LEU A 69 6.38 -11.99 0.13
C LEU A 69 7.76 -11.37 -0.13
N TYR A 70 8.43 -10.91 0.93
CA TYR A 70 9.80 -10.40 0.84
C TYR A 70 10.79 -11.48 0.41
N GLY A 71 10.67 -12.69 0.96
CA GLY A 71 11.47 -13.85 0.55
C GLY A 71 11.36 -14.13 -0.95
N LEU A 72 10.14 -14.10 -1.50
CA LEU A 72 9.91 -14.23 -2.95
C LEU A 72 10.54 -13.08 -3.74
N ALA A 73 10.26 -11.82 -3.35
CA ALA A 73 10.76 -10.63 -4.03
C ALA A 73 12.29 -10.56 -4.06
N THR A 74 12.95 -11.16 -3.07
CA THR A 74 14.41 -11.23 -2.95
C THR A 74 15.03 -12.51 -3.48
N SER A 75 14.20 -13.45 -3.95
CA SER A 75 14.70 -14.70 -4.51
C SER A 75 15.54 -14.46 -5.78
N PRO A 76 16.47 -15.38 -6.12
CA PRO A 76 17.27 -15.25 -7.33
C PRO A 76 16.44 -15.13 -8.61
N THR A 77 15.21 -15.66 -8.62
CA THR A 77 14.30 -15.58 -9.78
C THR A 77 13.67 -14.21 -9.98
N GLN A 78 13.60 -13.39 -8.93
CA GLN A 78 13.01 -12.04 -8.96
C GLN A 78 14.06 -10.93 -8.81
N ALA A 79 15.32 -11.30 -8.56
CA ALA A 79 16.38 -10.34 -8.24
C ALA A 79 16.60 -9.30 -9.34
N GLN A 80 16.39 -8.02 -9.01
CA GLN A 80 16.74 -6.89 -9.87
C GLN A 80 17.91 -6.11 -9.26
N GLY A 81 19.05 -6.07 -9.97
CA GLY A 81 20.22 -5.27 -9.57
C GLY A 81 21.01 -5.80 -8.36
N GLN A 82 21.99 -5.01 -7.90
CA GLN A 82 22.99 -5.44 -6.91
C GLN A 82 22.50 -5.48 -5.46
N ASN A 83 21.44 -4.74 -5.10
CA ASN A 83 20.93 -4.69 -3.72
C ASN A 83 19.39 -4.79 -3.65
N ASN A 84 18.87 -5.81 -4.34
CA ASN A 84 17.45 -6.10 -4.40
C ASN A 84 16.80 -6.29 -3.00
N GLY A 85 17.57 -6.80 -2.03
CA GLY A 85 17.11 -7.01 -0.66
C GLY A 85 16.74 -5.72 0.08
N VAL A 86 17.60 -4.70 0.03
CA VAL A 86 17.30 -3.40 0.67
C VAL A 86 16.22 -2.68 -0.12
N TRP A 87 16.29 -2.69 -1.44
CA TRP A 87 15.30 -2.06 -2.31
C TRP A 87 13.88 -2.59 -2.05
N ALA A 88 13.71 -3.92 -2.02
CA ALA A 88 12.42 -4.53 -1.78
C ALA A 88 11.89 -4.19 -0.38
N ALA A 89 12.75 -4.25 0.66
CA ALA A 89 12.35 -3.89 2.00
C ALA A 89 11.92 -2.41 2.10
N GLU A 90 12.63 -1.49 1.44
CA GLU A 90 12.27 -0.07 1.42
C GLU A 90 10.95 0.18 0.68
N LEU A 91 10.73 -0.45 -0.48
CA LEU A 91 9.45 -0.34 -1.19
C LEU A 91 8.31 -0.85 -0.31
N MET A 92 8.45 -2.03 0.27
CA MET A 92 7.40 -2.65 1.10
C MET A 92 7.10 -1.80 2.35
N ARG A 93 8.14 -1.21 2.98
CA ARG A 93 7.97 -0.29 4.12
C ARG A 93 7.28 1.01 3.71
N GLU A 94 7.64 1.58 2.57
CA GLU A 94 7.02 2.81 2.07
C GLU A 94 5.55 2.58 1.69
N VAL A 95 5.23 1.46 1.03
CA VAL A 95 3.85 1.03 0.77
C VAL A 95 3.08 0.83 2.07
N GLY A 96 3.68 0.15 3.05
CA GLY A 96 3.04 -0.07 4.36
C GLY A 96 2.81 1.21 5.16
N LEU A 97 3.71 2.20 5.04
CA LEU A 97 3.52 3.53 5.62
C LEU A 97 2.33 4.22 4.95
N LYS A 98 2.28 4.25 3.62
CA LYS A 98 1.18 4.88 2.87
C LYS A 98 -0.17 4.20 3.08
N CYS A 99 -0.21 2.94 3.49
CA CYS A 99 -1.46 2.29 3.89
C CYS A 99 -2.18 3.00 5.06
N ILE A 100 -1.50 3.82 5.87
CA ILE A 100 -2.09 4.56 7.01
C ILE A 100 -3.35 5.32 6.59
N GLY A 101 -3.32 6.03 5.46
CA GLY A 101 -4.44 6.86 5.03
C GLY A 101 -5.67 6.07 4.58
N LEU A 102 -5.57 4.74 4.45
CA LEU A 102 -6.66 3.90 3.95
C LEU A 102 -7.06 2.78 4.94
N ASN A 103 -6.13 2.23 5.72
CA ASN A 103 -6.42 1.13 6.67
C ASN A 103 -6.04 1.41 8.14
N GLY A 104 -5.37 2.54 8.42
CA GLY A 104 -5.14 3.06 9.77
C GLY A 104 -3.81 2.71 10.43
N VAL A 105 -3.36 3.61 11.31
CA VAL A 105 -2.07 3.55 12.01
C VAL A 105 -1.80 2.25 12.79
N PRO A 106 -2.75 1.68 13.57
CA PRO A 106 -2.46 0.50 14.39
C PRO A 106 -1.99 -0.72 13.58
N ARG A 107 -2.57 -0.96 12.40
CA ARG A 107 -2.16 -2.07 11.51
C ARG A 107 -0.79 -1.84 10.93
N THR A 108 -0.51 -0.59 10.54
CA THR A 108 0.82 -0.20 10.07
C THR A 108 1.88 -0.43 11.15
N ILE A 109 1.61 -0.05 12.41
CA ILE A 109 2.52 -0.31 13.53
C ILE A 109 2.79 -1.81 13.68
N ASN A 110 1.73 -2.62 13.78
CA ASN A 110 1.85 -4.07 13.95
C ASN A 110 2.65 -4.70 12.82
N THR A 111 2.25 -4.40 11.59
CA THR A 111 2.78 -5.09 10.41
C THR A 111 4.21 -4.66 10.12
N LEU A 112 4.51 -3.35 10.13
CA LEU A 112 5.87 -2.89 9.87
C LEU A 112 6.84 -3.24 11.00
N GLY A 113 6.37 -3.25 12.26
CA GLY A 113 7.19 -3.64 13.40
C GLY A 113 7.63 -5.09 13.33
N GLU A 114 6.69 -6.02 13.12
CA GLU A 114 7.02 -7.44 13.00
C GLU A 114 7.75 -7.76 11.69
N PHE A 115 7.40 -7.12 10.58
CA PHE A 115 8.15 -7.23 9.32
C PHE A 115 9.61 -6.85 9.51
N TYR A 116 9.88 -5.67 10.07
CA TYR A 116 11.25 -5.22 10.32
C TYR A 116 12.05 -6.20 11.20
N ASN A 117 11.43 -6.70 12.27
CA ASN A 117 12.07 -7.66 13.18
C ASN A 117 12.37 -9.01 12.53
N GLY A 118 11.62 -9.39 11.49
CA GLY A 118 11.80 -10.65 10.76
C GLY A 118 12.78 -10.56 9.58
N LEU A 119 13.25 -9.36 9.20
CA LEU A 119 14.20 -9.19 8.09
C LEU A 119 15.60 -9.71 8.46
N PRO A 120 16.43 -10.08 7.46
CA PRO A 120 17.83 -10.45 7.70
C PRO A 120 18.64 -9.34 8.43
N PRO A 121 19.62 -9.68 9.29
CA PRO A 121 20.35 -8.69 10.10
C PRO A 121 21.11 -7.61 9.31
N ASP A 122 21.66 -7.96 8.15
CA ASP A 122 22.33 -7.05 7.22
C ASP A 122 21.34 -6.03 6.65
N ILE A 123 20.14 -6.48 6.26
CA ILE A 123 19.05 -5.60 5.80
C ILE A 123 18.62 -4.67 6.93
N GLN A 124 18.37 -5.19 8.14
CA GLN A 124 18.04 -4.36 9.29
C GLN A 124 19.11 -3.28 9.57
N THR A 125 20.38 -3.63 9.40
CA THR A 125 21.52 -2.72 9.59
C THR A 125 21.50 -1.59 8.57
N GLU A 126 21.26 -1.87 7.29
CA GLU A 126 21.11 -0.83 6.26
C GLU A 126 19.91 0.08 6.53
N LEU A 127 18.77 -0.49 6.90
CA LEU A 127 17.54 0.27 7.18
C LEU A 127 17.68 1.19 8.42
N LYS A 128 18.52 0.86 9.41
CA LYS A 128 18.78 1.72 10.59
C LYS A 128 19.51 3.01 10.24
N LYS A 129 20.20 3.07 9.10
CA LYS A 129 20.93 4.28 8.67
C LYS A 129 20.00 5.39 8.17
N ARG A 130 18.72 5.08 7.92
CA ARG A 130 17.77 5.98 7.27
C ARG A 130 17.29 7.09 8.20
N GLN A 131 17.18 8.29 7.64
CA GLN A 131 16.54 9.43 8.30
C GLN A 131 15.09 9.63 7.82
N PRO A 132 14.19 10.16 8.69
CA PRO A 132 12.84 10.55 8.30
C PRO A 132 12.85 11.62 7.19
N ARG A 133 11.90 11.53 6.25
CA ARG A 133 11.74 12.51 5.14
C ARG A 133 10.49 13.39 5.22
N ARG A 134 9.57 13.08 6.13
CA ARG A 134 8.24 13.70 6.25
C ARG A 134 8.07 14.57 7.49
N HIS A 135 9.19 15.04 8.07
CA HIS A 135 9.12 15.93 9.22
C HIS A 135 8.53 17.28 8.80
N LEU A 136 7.37 17.62 9.35
CA LEU A 136 6.72 18.91 9.08
C LEU A 136 7.44 20.01 9.86
N SER A 137 7.79 21.08 9.15
CA SER A 137 8.40 22.29 9.70
C SER A 137 7.91 23.49 8.92
N GLN A 138 8.04 24.70 9.50
CA GLN A 138 7.69 25.94 8.81
C GLN A 138 8.43 26.08 7.47
N SER A 139 9.66 25.57 7.36
CA SER A 139 10.47 25.62 6.14
C SER A 139 10.00 24.69 5.00
N HIS A 140 9.18 23.68 5.30
CA HIS A 140 8.79 22.64 4.32
C HIS A 140 7.27 22.43 4.24
N ILE A 141 6.48 23.20 4.97
CA ILE A 141 5.02 23.03 4.95
C ILE A 141 4.46 23.39 3.57
N ASP A 142 4.89 24.49 2.96
CA ASP A 142 4.40 24.91 1.65
C ASP A 142 4.72 23.89 0.55
N THR A 143 5.92 23.31 0.57
CA THR A 143 6.29 22.27 -0.39
C THR A 143 5.48 20.99 -0.18
N THR A 144 5.05 20.72 1.06
CA THR A 144 4.17 19.60 1.43
C THR A 144 2.75 19.81 0.92
N LEU A 145 2.20 21.00 1.13
CA LEU A 145 0.88 21.38 0.63
C LEU A 145 0.85 21.37 -0.90
N HIS A 146 1.89 21.90 -1.54
CA HIS A 146 1.98 21.94 -3.00
C HIS A 146 1.97 20.55 -3.63
N ARG A 147 2.83 19.62 -3.16
CA ARG A 147 2.86 18.26 -3.72
C ARG A 147 1.59 17.47 -3.41
N GLY A 148 0.92 17.74 -2.28
CA GLY A 148 -0.37 17.13 -1.94
C GLY A 148 -1.46 17.55 -2.91
N ASN A 149 -1.60 18.86 -3.15
CA ASN A 149 -2.53 19.39 -4.14
C ASN A 149 -2.20 18.90 -5.56
N ALA A 150 -0.92 18.88 -5.95
CA ALA A 150 -0.52 18.38 -7.26
C ALA A 150 -0.90 16.91 -7.47
N LEU A 151 -0.69 16.05 -6.46
CA LEU A 151 -1.09 14.65 -6.52
C LEU A 151 -2.63 14.48 -6.56
N TRP A 152 -3.35 15.26 -5.75
CA TRP A 152 -4.83 15.29 -5.76
C TRP A 152 -5.37 15.66 -7.14
N GLU A 153 -4.88 16.75 -7.73
CA GLU A 153 -5.26 17.20 -9.07
C GLU A 153 -4.95 16.15 -10.14
N SER A 154 -3.74 15.59 -10.12
CA SER A 154 -3.31 14.56 -11.07
C SER A 154 -4.19 13.30 -11.00
N ILE A 155 -4.76 12.98 -9.85
CA ILE A 155 -5.66 11.83 -9.70
C ILE A 155 -7.09 12.18 -10.11
N TYR A 156 -7.62 13.34 -9.73
CA TYR A 156 -9.06 13.62 -9.79
C TYR A 156 -9.51 14.59 -10.89
N ARG A 157 -8.64 15.39 -11.52
CA ARG A 157 -9.03 16.33 -12.59
C ARG A 157 -9.77 15.64 -13.75
N PRO A 158 -10.85 16.20 -14.32
CA PRO A 158 -11.44 17.52 -14.06
C PRO A 158 -12.44 17.54 -12.88
N PHE A 159 -12.53 16.48 -12.09
CA PHE A 159 -13.51 16.36 -11.00
C PHE A 159 -12.96 16.71 -9.62
N SER A 160 -11.69 17.11 -9.50
CA SER A 160 -11.04 17.47 -8.23
C SER A 160 -11.86 18.49 -7.44
N ASP A 161 -12.18 19.65 -8.02
CA ASP A 161 -12.99 20.69 -7.37
C ASP A 161 -14.36 20.18 -6.92
N LYS A 162 -15.04 19.43 -7.81
CA LYS A 162 -16.37 18.87 -7.52
C LYS A 162 -16.31 17.85 -6.38
N LEU A 163 -15.27 17.01 -6.35
CA LEU A 163 -15.05 16.05 -5.29
C LEU A 163 -14.73 16.74 -3.97
N THR A 164 -13.85 17.75 -3.98
CA THR A 164 -13.52 18.59 -2.83
C THR A 164 -14.78 19.24 -2.24
N GLN A 165 -15.62 19.86 -3.07
CA GLN A 165 -16.88 20.45 -2.63
C GLN A 165 -17.84 19.41 -2.06
N LYS A 166 -17.94 18.23 -2.68
CA LYS A 166 -18.78 17.14 -2.19
C LYS A 166 -18.32 16.60 -0.84
N LEU A 167 -17.00 16.51 -0.60
CA LEU A 167 -16.44 16.13 0.69
C LEU A 167 -16.72 17.21 1.75
N ALA A 168 -16.58 18.49 1.40
CA ALA A 168 -16.85 19.62 2.29
C ALA A 168 -18.32 19.69 2.74
N GLN A 169 -19.27 19.23 1.91
CA GLN A 169 -20.68 19.14 2.28
C GLN A 169 -20.93 18.20 3.46
N SER A 170 -20.16 17.11 3.57
CA SER A 170 -20.26 16.19 4.71
C SER A 170 -19.57 16.76 5.95
N HIS A 171 -18.40 17.38 5.78
CA HIS A 171 -17.68 18.08 6.82
C HIS A 171 -16.64 19.04 6.20
N PRO A 172 -16.55 20.32 6.60
CA PRO A 172 -15.65 21.30 5.97
C PRO A 172 -14.17 20.91 6.06
N ASP A 173 -13.74 20.32 7.17
CA ASP A 173 -12.34 19.91 7.35
C ASP A 173 -11.97 18.60 6.63
N LEU A 174 -12.94 17.83 6.13
CA LEU A 174 -12.68 16.53 5.49
C LEU A 174 -11.75 16.65 4.27
N PRO A 175 -12.04 17.49 3.26
CA PRO A 175 -11.11 17.67 2.15
C PRO A 175 -9.78 18.30 2.57
N VAL A 176 -9.78 19.17 3.60
CA VAL A 176 -8.54 19.78 4.12
C VAL A 176 -7.61 18.70 4.63
N PHE A 177 -8.10 17.83 5.52
CA PHE A 177 -7.29 16.74 6.08
C PHE A 177 -6.86 15.73 5.01
N ILE A 178 -7.74 15.35 4.09
CA ILE A 178 -7.41 14.44 3.00
C ILE A 178 -6.29 15.04 2.14
N ILE A 179 -6.43 16.26 1.65
CA ILE A 179 -5.47 16.84 0.70
C ILE A 179 -4.14 17.16 1.39
N GLU A 180 -4.17 17.79 2.56
CA GLU A 180 -2.95 18.27 3.23
C GLU A 180 -2.27 17.17 4.03
N GLY A 181 -3.06 16.44 4.84
CA GLY A 181 -2.59 15.37 5.70
C GLY A 181 -2.28 14.10 4.91
N GLU A 182 -3.26 13.57 4.18
CA GLU A 182 -3.07 12.31 3.47
C GLU A 182 -2.27 12.51 2.18
N TYR A 183 -2.70 13.36 1.26
CA TYR A 183 -1.99 13.52 -0.02
C TYR A 183 -0.66 14.26 0.15
N GLY A 184 -0.63 15.33 0.94
CA GLY A 184 0.57 16.13 1.19
C GLY A 184 1.59 15.44 2.10
N ALA A 185 1.20 15.11 3.32
CA ALA A 185 2.16 14.58 4.29
C ALA A 185 2.46 13.08 4.11
N LEU A 186 1.55 12.28 3.55
CA LEU A 186 1.69 10.83 3.47
C LEU A 186 1.90 10.28 2.05
N PHE A 187 0.92 10.44 1.15
CA PHE A 187 0.87 9.75 -0.15
C PHE A 187 1.83 10.31 -1.19
N SER A 188 2.06 11.62 -1.20
CA SER A 188 3.11 12.19 -2.05
C SER A 188 4.50 11.79 -1.55
N ASP A 189 5.43 11.66 -2.48
CA ASP A 189 6.81 11.33 -2.13
C ASP A 189 7.57 12.58 -1.70
N PRO A 190 8.27 12.55 -0.55
CA PRO A 190 9.10 13.67 -0.13
C PRO A 190 10.44 13.66 -0.90
N ALA A 191 11.09 14.82 -0.97
CA ALA A 191 12.44 14.93 -1.49
C ALA A 191 13.43 14.03 -0.72
N TYR A 192 14.46 13.54 -1.41
CA TYR A 192 15.56 12.83 -0.75
C TYR A 192 16.44 13.81 0.03
N PRO A 193 16.98 13.40 1.20
CA PRO A 193 17.99 14.20 1.89
C PRO A 193 19.17 14.50 0.97
N GLY A 194 19.51 15.78 0.79
CA GLY A 194 20.57 16.21 -0.12
C GLY A 194 20.20 16.24 -1.61
N GLY A 195 18.93 16.02 -1.97
CA GLY A 195 18.40 16.22 -3.32
C GLY A 195 18.66 15.08 -4.32
N ASN A 196 19.51 14.11 -3.99
CA ASN A 196 19.85 13.00 -4.89
C ASN A 196 18.98 11.77 -4.62
N ASN A 197 18.48 11.15 -5.69
CA ASN A 197 17.74 9.89 -5.60
C ASN A 197 18.63 8.77 -5.04
N ASP A 198 18.10 7.99 -4.10
CA ASP A 198 18.75 6.78 -3.59
C ASP A 198 18.21 5.56 -4.37
N PRO A 199 19.05 4.86 -5.15
CA PRO A 199 18.60 3.74 -5.97
C PRO A 199 18.09 2.56 -5.14
N ASN A 200 18.39 2.49 -3.84
CA ASN A 200 17.94 1.44 -2.92
C ASN A 200 16.73 1.84 -2.08
N ARG A 201 16.22 3.07 -2.22
CA ARG A 201 15.06 3.56 -1.46
C ARG A 201 14.03 4.13 -2.43
N PRO A 202 13.30 3.28 -3.17
CA PRO A 202 12.38 3.74 -4.21
C PRO A 202 11.26 4.59 -3.62
N ASN A 203 10.83 5.59 -4.39
CA ASN A 203 9.55 6.25 -4.18
C ASN A 203 8.43 5.38 -4.78
N VAL A 204 7.23 5.47 -4.22
CA VAL A 204 6.05 4.78 -4.77
C VAL A 204 5.58 5.50 -6.04
N GLY A 205 5.64 6.83 -6.07
CA GLY A 205 5.30 7.61 -7.25
C GLY A 205 3.81 7.57 -7.59
N ARG A 206 3.46 8.22 -8.69
CA ARG A 206 2.09 8.46 -9.15
C ARG A 206 1.35 7.17 -9.53
N VAL A 207 2.02 6.27 -10.25
CA VAL A 207 1.41 5.03 -10.75
C VAL A 207 1.25 4.02 -9.62
N LEU A 208 2.32 3.71 -8.87
CA LEU A 208 2.22 2.72 -7.79
C LEU A 208 1.32 3.22 -6.65
N MET A 209 1.18 4.54 -6.44
CA MET A 209 0.23 5.06 -5.45
C MET A 209 -1.22 4.71 -5.82
N SER A 210 -1.58 4.72 -7.11
CA SER A 210 -2.91 4.28 -7.55
C SER A 210 -3.09 2.78 -7.39
N ILE A 211 -2.07 1.98 -7.74
CA ILE A 211 -2.08 0.52 -7.56
C ILE A 211 -2.22 0.15 -6.07
N LEU A 212 -1.46 0.83 -5.20
CA LEU A 212 -1.53 0.70 -3.75
C LEU A 212 -2.95 0.99 -3.26
N ALA A 213 -3.52 2.13 -3.66
CA ALA A 213 -4.85 2.52 -3.21
C ALA A 213 -5.92 1.51 -3.64
N VAL A 214 -5.90 1.07 -4.91
CA VAL A 214 -6.79 0.01 -5.42
C VAL A 214 -6.66 -1.26 -4.56
N ALA A 215 -5.43 -1.69 -4.27
CA ALA A 215 -5.19 -2.91 -3.49
C ALA A 215 -5.67 -2.81 -2.03
N VAL A 216 -5.39 -1.70 -1.33
CA VAL A 216 -5.86 -1.51 0.05
C VAL A 216 -7.39 -1.47 0.08
N LEU A 217 -8.01 -0.65 -0.77
CA LEU A 217 -9.46 -0.44 -0.77
C LEU A 217 -10.21 -1.70 -1.20
N ARG A 218 -9.68 -2.47 -2.17
CA ARG A 218 -10.25 -3.76 -2.55
C ARG A 218 -10.16 -4.77 -1.43
N ALA A 219 -9.00 -4.87 -0.74
CA ALA A 219 -8.83 -5.78 0.39
C ALA A 219 -9.66 -5.40 1.63
N GLN A 220 -9.93 -4.11 1.82
CA GLN A 220 -10.82 -3.61 2.87
C GLN A 220 -12.28 -3.98 2.59
N THR A 221 -12.70 -3.94 1.32
CA THR A 221 -14.09 -4.04 0.86
C THR A 221 -15.00 -2.91 1.42
N GLY A 222 -16.27 -2.85 1.00
CA GLY A 222 -17.22 -1.83 1.49
C GLY A 222 -16.98 -0.39 0.99
N VAL A 223 -15.91 -0.17 0.21
CA VAL A 223 -15.48 1.15 -0.30
C VAL A 223 -15.38 1.17 -1.84
N GLY A 224 -16.36 0.55 -2.50
CA GLY A 224 -16.43 0.42 -3.96
C GLY A 224 -16.24 1.74 -4.74
N PRO A 225 -16.89 2.86 -4.36
CA PRO A 225 -16.70 4.14 -5.03
C PRO A 225 -15.24 4.63 -5.01
N GLN A 226 -14.51 4.36 -3.93
CA GLN A 226 -13.09 4.73 -3.80
C GLN A 226 -12.23 3.84 -4.71
N VAL A 227 -12.49 2.52 -4.77
CA VAL A 227 -11.82 1.61 -5.73
C VAL A 227 -11.99 2.12 -7.16
N VAL A 228 -13.23 2.45 -7.55
CA VAL A 228 -13.55 3.01 -8.87
C VAL A 228 -12.75 4.28 -9.14
N SER A 229 -12.70 5.19 -8.15
CA SER A 229 -11.99 6.45 -8.28
C SER A 229 -10.49 6.27 -8.52
N HIS A 230 -9.84 5.32 -7.84
CA HIS A 230 -8.41 5.05 -8.04
C HIS A 230 -8.11 4.23 -9.31
N LEU A 231 -9.03 3.40 -9.80
CA LEU A 231 -8.91 2.79 -11.13
C LEU A 231 -8.94 3.85 -12.24
N PHE A 232 -9.88 4.81 -12.15
CA PHE A 232 -9.89 5.96 -13.05
C PHE A 232 -8.64 6.83 -12.91
N GLY A 233 -8.16 7.03 -11.67
CA GLY A 233 -6.91 7.73 -11.40
C GLY A 233 -5.68 7.07 -12.05
N LEU A 234 -5.60 5.73 -12.02
CA LEU A 234 -4.55 4.97 -12.71
C LEU A 234 -4.65 5.12 -14.22
N ARG A 235 -5.85 4.97 -14.79
CA ARG A 235 -6.08 5.11 -16.23
C ARG A 235 -5.68 6.49 -16.74
N LYS A 236 -6.16 7.52 -16.04
CA LYS A 236 -5.89 8.91 -16.38
C LYS A 236 -4.41 9.24 -16.44
N ALA A 237 -3.60 8.66 -15.53
CA ALA A 237 -2.16 8.92 -15.51
C ALA A 237 -1.48 8.63 -16.85
N TYR A 238 -1.96 7.61 -17.58
CA TYR A 238 -1.47 7.27 -18.93
C TYR A 238 -2.20 8.00 -20.06
N GLU A 239 -3.38 8.54 -19.82
CA GLU A 239 -4.13 9.33 -20.80
C GLU A 239 -3.63 10.78 -20.87
N ASP A 240 -3.22 11.35 -19.74
CA ASP A 240 -2.78 12.74 -19.61
C ASP A 240 -1.26 12.94 -19.55
N GLY A 241 -0.49 11.85 -19.59
CA GLY A 241 0.98 11.89 -19.61
C GLY A 241 1.63 12.02 -18.23
N THR A 242 0.87 12.05 -17.14
CA THR A 242 1.44 12.19 -15.79
C THR A 242 2.16 10.95 -15.30
N ALA A 243 1.90 9.77 -15.88
CA ALA A 243 2.67 8.56 -15.62
C ALA A 243 4.10 8.65 -16.19
N GLU A 244 4.28 9.32 -17.34
CA GLU A 244 5.53 9.46 -18.05
C GLU A 244 6.46 10.54 -17.45
N ALA A 245 5.97 11.32 -16.48
CA ALA A 245 6.77 12.28 -15.71
C ALA A 245 7.68 11.62 -14.64
N GLU A 246 7.51 10.32 -14.43
CA GLU A 246 8.24 9.52 -13.44
C GLU A 246 8.90 8.30 -14.10
N PRO A 247 9.83 7.59 -13.43
CA PRO A 247 10.39 6.34 -13.93
C PRO A 247 9.29 5.34 -14.31
N GLU A 248 9.46 4.70 -15.46
CA GLU A 248 8.46 3.78 -16.00
C GLU A 248 8.11 2.66 -15.02
N VAL A 249 6.81 2.47 -14.80
CA VAL A 249 6.27 1.27 -14.15
C VAL A 249 5.93 0.25 -15.23
N GLN A 250 6.80 -0.75 -15.42
CA GLN A 250 6.62 -1.82 -16.39
C GLN A 250 5.24 -2.49 -16.24
N GLY A 251 4.48 -2.49 -17.34
CA GLY A 251 3.12 -3.06 -17.40
C GLY A 251 2.03 -2.15 -16.80
N GLY A 252 2.37 -0.97 -16.30
CA GLY A 252 1.39 -0.08 -15.67
C GLY A 252 0.32 0.44 -16.65
N LYS A 253 0.68 0.69 -17.92
CA LYS A 253 -0.31 1.05 -18.97
C LYS A 253 -1.30 -0.09 -19.23
N TRP A 254 -0.85 -1.34 -19.17
CA TRP A 254 -1.75 -2.50 -19.27
C TRP A 254 -2.64 -2.60 -18.02
N LEU A 255 -2.11 -2.37 -16.82
CA LEU A 255 -2.89 -2.32 -15.57
C LEU A 255 -4.00 -1.24 -15.59
N ALA A 256 -3.78 -0.13 -16.30
CA ALA A 256 -4.77 0.93 -16.54
C ALA A 256 -5.94 0.52 -17.47
N SER A 257 -5.79 -0.57 -18.24
CA SER A 257 -6.84 -1.12 -19.10
C SER A 257 -7.90 -1.88 -18.29
N ASN A 258 -9.04 -2.22 -18.91
CA ASN A 258 -10.04 -3.07 -18.26
C ASN A 258 -9.46 -4.46 -17.88
N GLU A 259 -8.73 -5.10 -18.79
CA GLU A 259 -8.15 -6.44 -18.54
C GLU A 259 -7.15 -6.40 -17.38
N GLY A 260 -6.25 -5.42 -17.38
CA GLY A 260 -5.26 -5.27 -16.31
C GLY A 260 -5.90 -4.86 -14.97
N SER A 261 -6.96 -4.06 -15.00
CA SER A 261 -7.74 -3.72 -13.80
C SER A 261 -8.44 -4.95 -13.21
N TYR A 262 -9.04 -5.81 -14.05
CA TYR A 262 -9.60 -7.08 -13.58
C TYR A 262 -8.52 -7.95 -12.94
N TRP A 263 -7.38 -8.11 -13.62
CA TRP A 263 -6.27 -8.90 -13.08
C TRP A 263 -5.79 -8.36 -11.72
N LEU A 264 -5.63 -7.04 -11.59
CA LEU A 264 -5.18 -6.41 -10.34
C LEU A 264 -6.15 -6.69 -9.18
N LEU A 265 -7.46 -6.55 -9.42
CA LEU A 265 -8.49 -6.85 -8.42
C LEU A 265 -8.50 -8.33 -8.05
N GLU A 266 -8.39 -9.23 -9.03
CA GLU A 266 -8.36 -10.68 -8.81
C GLU A 266 -7.13 -11.10 -7.99
N GLN A 267 -5.96 -10.51 -8.21
CA GLN A 267 -4.77 -10.84 -7.40
C GLN A 267 -4.95 -10.41 -5.95
N VAL A 268 -5.56 -9.23 -5.72
CA VAL A 268 -5.89 -8.78 -4.35
C VAL A 268 -6.86 -9.75 -3.69
N ASP A 269 -7.90 -10.16 -4.42
CA ASP A 269 -8.91 -11.10 -3.92
C ASP A 269 -8.28 -12.45 -3.53
N ARG A 270 -7.38 -12.99 -4.35
CA ARG A 270 -6.65 -14.24 -4.07
C ARG A 270 -5.84 -14.15 -2.77
N ILE A 271 -5.14 -13.03 -2.55
CA ILE A 271 -4.36 -12.81 -1.33
C ILE A 271 -5.28 -12.70 -0.10
N VAL A 272 -6.38 -11.97 -0.21
CA VAL A 272 -7.37 -11.81 0.86
C VAL A 272 -8.03 -13.15 1.20
N GLU A 273 -8.41 -13.94 0.20
CA GLU A 273 -9.01 -15.27 0.40
C GLU A 273 -8.03 -16.22 1.10
N ALA A 274 -6.77 -16.24 0.67
CA ALA A 274 -5.73 -17.08 1.27
C ALA A 274 -5.46 -16.70 2.73
N ILE A 275 -5.18 -15.42 3.02
CA ILE A 275 -4.87 -14.95 4.38
C ILE A 275 -6.09 -15.03 5.29
N GLY A 276 -7.27 -14.68 4.77
CA GLY A 276 -8.52 -14.69 5.51
C GLY A 276 -9.14 -16.07 5.71
N ASP A 277 -8.58 -17.12 5.08
CA ASP A 277 -9.15 -18.48 5.09
C ASP A 277 -10.63 -18.48 4.67
N GLY A 278 -10.94 -17.69 3.62
CA GLY A 278 -12.30 -17.47 3.12
C GLY A 278 -13.22 -16.64 4.04
N LYS A 279 -12.79 -16.24 5.24
CA LYS A 279 -13.59 -15.46 6.21
C LYS A 279 -13.54 -13.96 5.99
N GLY A 280 -12.75 -13.50 5.02
CA GLY A 280 -12.55 -12.10 4.69
C GLY A 280 -11.52 -11.41 5.58
N SER A 281 -11.56 -10.09 5.56
CA SER A 281 -10.69 -9.26 6.38
C SER A 281 -11.35 -8.96 7.74
N SER A 282 -10.66 -8.23 8.60
CA SER A 282 -11.30 -7.67 9.80
C SER A 282 -12.16 -6.43 9.52
N PHE A 283 -12.18 -5.94 8.28
CA PHE A 283 -13.08 -4.85 7.88
C PHE A 283 -14.43 -5.37 7.41
N ALA A 284 -14.47 -6.58 6.84
CA ALA A 284 -15.68 -7.17 6.28
C ALA A 284 -15.57 -8.69 6.18
N PRO A 285 -16.72 -9.40 6.18
CA PRO A 285 -16.76 -10.85 5.97
C PRO A 285 -16.19 -11.25 4.60
N GLY A 286 -16.01 -12.56 4.43
CA GLY A 286 -15.51 -13.16 3.20
C GLY A 286 -16.32 -12.76 1.98
N MET A 287 -15.66 -12.72 0.82
CA MET A 287 -16.33 -12.47 -0.44
C MET A 287 -17.26 -13.63 -0.76
N GLU A 288 -18.55 -13.35 -0.90
CA GLU A 288 -19.50 -14.35 -1.38
C GLU A 288 -19.09 -14.76 -2.79
N LYS A 289 -18.96 -16.06 -3.04
CA LYS A 289 -18.77 -16.57 -4.39
C LYS A 289 -20.03 -16.20 -5.16
N ALA A 290 -19.89 -15.27 -6.11
CA ALA A 290 -20.98 -14.91 -7.00
C ALA A 290 -21.53 -16.20 -7.62
N LYS A 291 -22.85 -16.40 -7.51
CA LYS A 291 -23.55 -17.35 -8.37
C LYS A 291 -23.57 -16.72 -9.76
N LEU A 292 -22.50 -16.93 -10.53
CA LEU A 292 -22.48 -16.68 -11.96
C LEU A 292 -23.28 -17.78 -12.66
#